data_AF-A0A176YM95-F1
#
_entry.id   AF-A0A176YM95-F1
#
_cell.length_a   1.000
_cell.length_b   1.000
_cell.length_c   1.000
_cell.angle_alpha   90.00
_cell.angle_beta   90.00
_cell.angle_gamma   90.00
#
_symmetry.space_group_name_H-M   'P 1'
#
loop_
_entity.id
_entity.type
_entity.pdbx_description
1 polymer ?
#
loop_
_entity_poly.entity_id
_entity_poly.type
_entity_poly.pdbx_seq_one_letter_code
_entity_poly.pdbx_strand_id
1 'polypeptide(L)'
;METNEIVECIRPLLTRFSEDEEVVRRLVATDGTFDALCHQYRRVTDLLKVYKAEADQEAEIKWLEKRRAGLEEELLTRIEGYQPQ
;
A
#
# COMPACT_ATOMS: atom_id res chain seq x y z
N MET A 1 -0.12 -4.18 16.96
CA MET A 1 0.10 -5.32 16.05
C MET A 1 -0.24 -4.93 14.62
N GLU A 2 -1.37 -4.27 14.39
CA GLU A 2 -1.85 -3.79 13.08
C GLU A 2 -0.84 -2.95 12.27
N THR A 3 -0.15 -1.99 12.89
CA THR A 3 0.88 -1.17 12.22
C THR A 3 2.02 -1.99 11.62
N ASN A 4 2.45 -3.08 12.28
CA ASN A 4 3.49 -3.95 11.72
C ASN A 4 2.96 -4.73 10.51
N GLU A 5 1.73 -5.24 10.56
CA GLU A 5 1.13 -5.91 9.41
C GLU A 5 0.96 -4.98 8.20
N ILE A 6 0.63 -3.72 8.46
CA ILE A 6 0.57 -2.67 7.42
C ILE A 6 1.96 -2.45 6.81
N VAL A 7 2.99 -2.26 7.63
CA VAL A 7 4.36 -2.07 7.14
C VAL A 7 4.82 -3.26 6.30
N GLU A 8 4.55 -4.50 6.73
CA GLU A 8 4.86 -5.70 5.93
C GLU A 8 4.11 -5.71 4.58
N CYS A 9 2.89 -5.18 4.52
CA CYS A 9 2.11 -5.10 3.29
C CYS A 9 2.70 -4.08 2.30
N ILE A 10 3.26 -2.97 2.79
CA ILE A 10 3.83 -1.90 1.97
C ILE A 10 5.33 -2.17 1.68
N ARG A 11 5.98 -3.06 2.45
CA ARG A 11 7.39 -3.44 2.29
C ARG A 11 7.81 -3.75 0.85
N PRO A 12 7.02 -4.43 -0.01
CA PRO A 12 7.37 -4.61 -1.42
C PRO A 12 7.63 -3.29 -2.17
N LEU A 13 6.92 -2.22 -1.82
CA LEU A 13 7.13 -0.87 -2.38
C LEU A 13 8.40 -0.22 -1.82
N LEU A 14 8.72 -0.51 -0.56
CA LEU A 14 9.87 0.02 0.16
C LEU A 14 11.16 -0.79 -0.05
N THR A 15 11.13 -1.88 -0.81
CA THR A 15 12.30 -2.75 -1.05
C THR A 15 13.49 -1.97 -1.64
N ARG A 16 13.24 -0.85 -2.31
CA ARG A 16 14.26 0.07 -2.85
C ARG A 16 14.68 1.17 -1.88
N PHE A 17 13.94 1.38 -0.79
CA PHE A 17 14.11 2.47 0.15
C PHE A 17 13.92 1.99 1.59
N SER A 18 14.91 1.30 2.13
CA SER A 18 14.88 0.77 3.50
C SER A 18 14.79 1.85 4.58
N GLU A 19 15.21 3.08 4.28
CA GLU A 19 15.11 4.24 5.18
C GLU A 19 13.65 4.70 5.38
N ASP A 20 12.77 4.38 4.42
CA ASP A 20 11.36 4.77 4.46
C ASP A 20 10.50 3.86 5.34
N GLU A 21 10.99 2.69 5.79
CA GLU A 21 10.22 1.84 6.71
C GLU A 21 9.89 2.56 8.03
N GLU A 22 10.84 3.35 8.56
CA GLU A 22 10.62 4.12 9.77
C GLU A 22 9.67 5.29 9.54
N VAL A 23 9.82 5.98 8.40
CA VAL A 23 8.91 7.04 7.94
C VAL A 23 7.48 6.51 7.82
N VAL A 24 7.30 5.35 7.20
CA VAL A 24 6.00 4.67 7.08
C VAL A 24 5.42 4.33 8.44
N ARG A 25 6.21 3.80 9.38
CA ARG A 25 5.72 3.55 10.75
C ARG A 25 5.24 4.82 11.44
N ARG A 26 5.97 5.93 11.28
CA ARG A 26 5.57 7.23 11.83
C ARG A 26 4.31 7.74 11.17
N LEU A 27 4.25 7.74 9.83
CA LEU A 27 3.09 8.16 9.05
C LEU A 27 1.83 7.39 9.42
N VAL A 28 1.89 6.06 9.51
CA VAL A 28 0.74 5.24 9.95
C VAL A 28 0.29 5.61 11.36
N ALA A 29 1.23 5.90 12.27
CA ALA A 29 0.90 6.28 13.64
C ALA A 29 0.33 7.71 13.76
N THR A 30 0.67 8.62 12.84
CA THR A 30 0.36 10.06 12.96
C THR A 30 -0.66 10.59 11.95
N ASP A 31 -0.77 9.98 10.76
CA ASP A 31 -1.68 10.39 9.69
C ASP A 31 -2.70 9.27 9.44
N GLY A 32 -3.92 9.43 9.98
CA GLY A 32 -5.02 8.49 9.76
C GLY A 32 -5.48 8.37 8.30
N THR A 33 -5.17 9.36 7.46
CA THR A 33 -5.40 9.27 6.01
C THR A 33 -4.39 8.32 5.38
N PHE A 34 -3.13 8.41 5.80
CA PHE A 34 -2.08 7.50 5.34
C PHE A 34 -2.38 6.06 5.76
N ASP A 35 -2.77 5.86 7.02
CA ASP A 35 -3.22 4.55 7.54
C ASP A 35 -4.37 3.97 6.68
N ALA A 36 -5.40 4.78 6.39
CA ALA A 36 -6.52 4.36 5.54
C ALA A 36 -6.08 4.01 4.11
N LEU A 37 -5.10 4.72 3.54
CA LEU A 37 -4.52 4.40 2.24
C LEU A 37 -3.79 3.06 2.25
N CYS A 38 -3.02 2.78 3.29
CA CYS A 38 -2.36 1.49 3.44
C CYS A 38 -3.37 0.33 3.56
N HIS A 39 -4.47 0.53 4.29
CA HIS A 39 -5.56 -0.44 4.36
C HIS A 39 -6.25 -0.66 3.00
N GLN A 40 -6.48 0.40 2.23
CA GLN A 40 -7.02 0.27 0.87
C GLN A 40 -6.07 -0.51 -0.04
N TYR A 41 -4.77 -0.21 0.04
CA TYR A 41 -3.74 -0.91 -0.73
C TYR A 41 -3.69 -2.41 -0.41
N ARG A 42 -3.73 -2.77 0.89
CA ARG A 42 -3.82 -4.16 1.35
C ARG A 42 -5.04 -4.85 0.77
N ARG A 43 -6.22 -4.23 0.90
CA ARG A 43 -7.47 -4.79 0.40
C ARG A 43 -7.44 -5.05 -1.11
N VAL A 44 -6.95 -4.09 -1.90
CA VAL A 44 -6.86 -4.25 -3.36
C VAL A 44 -5.87 -5.35 -3.73
N THR A 45 -4.74 -5.43 -3.02
CA THR A 45 -3.73 -6.49 -3.24
C THR A 45 -4.27 -7.87 -2.90
N ASP A 46 -5.03 -8.01 -1.81
CA ASP A 46 -5.63 -9.29 -1.44
C ASP A 46 -6.76 -9.69 -2.40
N LEU A 47 -7.60 -8.74 -2.84
CA LEU A 47 -8.58 -8.99 -3.90
C LEU A 47 -7.90 -9.45 -5.20
N LEU A 48 -6.80 -8.79 -5.61
CA LEU A 48 -6.04 -9.21 -6.79
C LEU A 48 -5.55 -10.65 -6.70
N LYS A 49 -5.08 -11.11 -5.52
CA LYS A 49 -4.65 -12.50 -5.34
C LYS A 49 -5.81 -13.47 -5.52
N VAL A 50 -6.98 -13.15 -4.94
CA VAL A 50 -8.19 -13.97 -5.07
C VAL A 50 -8.64 -14.04 -6.53
N TYR A 51 -8.78 -12.89 -7.18
CA TYR A 51 -9.27 -12.83 -8.55
C TYR A 51 -8.31 -13.44 -9.57
N LYS A 52 -6.99 -13.30 -9.38
CA LYS A 52 -6.00 -13.98 -10.24
C LYS A 52 -6.01 -15.50 -10.09
N ALA A 53 -6.55 -16.03 -8.99
CA ALA A 53 -6.72 -17.47 -8.80
C ALA A 53 -7.98 -18.01 -9.50
N GLU A 54 -8.92 -17.14 -9.89
CA GLU A 54 -10.15 -17.50 -10.60
C GLU A 54 -10.01 -17.20 -12.10
N ALA A 55 -10.43 -18.14 -12.96
CA ALA A 55 -10.08 -18.13 -14.38
C ALA A 55 -10.88 -17.16 -15.29
N ASP A 56 -11.81 -16.35 -14.75
CA ASP A 56 -12.79 -15.60 -15.57
C ASP A 56 -12.97 -14.12 -15.14
N GLN A 57 -11.96 -13.53 -14.50
CA GLN A 57 -12.07 -12.22 -13.83
C GLN A 57 -11.17 -11.14 -14.48
N GLU A 58 -10.87 -11.25 -15.78
CA GLU A 58 -9.85 -10.40 -16.44
C GLU A 58 -10.14 -8.90 -16.34
N ALA A 59 -11.41 -8.51 -16.49
CA ALA A 59 -11.82 -7.10 -16.39
C ALA A 59 -11.64 -6.56 -14.97
N GLU A 60 -12.08 -7.30 -13.96
CA GLU A 60 -11.90 -6.99 -12.54
C GLU A 60 -10.42 -6.93 -12.15
N ILE A 61 -9.60 -7.89 -12.61
CA ILE A 61 -8.15 -7.90 -12.40
C ILE A 61 -7.53 -6.62 -12.97
N LYS A 62 -7.85 -6.28 -14.22
CA LYS A 62 -7.31 -5.08 -14.87
C LYS A 62 -7.70 -3.79 -14.16
N TRP A 63 -8.94 -3.70 -13.69
CA TRP A 63 -9.40 -2.56 -12.90
C TRP A 63 -8.67 -2.46 -11.56
N LEU A 64 -8.52 -3.58 -10.85
CA LEU A 64 -7.81 -3.64 -9.58
C LEU A 64 -6.31 -3.36 -9.73
N GLU A 65 -5.67 -3.80 -10.81
CA GLU A 65 -4.26 -3.47 -11.08
C GLU A 65 -4.07 -1.97 -11.30
N LYS A 66 -4.98 -1.32 -12.03
CA LYS A 66 -4.98 0.14 -12.19
C LYS A 66 -5.20 0.84 -10.86
N ARG A 67 -6.15 0.34 -10.04
CA ARG A 67 -6.41 0.90 -8.71
C ARG A 67 -5.21 0.73 -7.79
N ARG A 68 -4.54 -0.42 -7.83
CA ARG A 68 -3.32 -0.71 -7.07
C ARG A 68 -2.22 0.28 -7.45
N ALA A 69 -1.96 0.46 -8.75
CA ALA A 69 -0.94 1.40 -9.22
C ALA A 69 -1.19 2.84 -8.75
N GLY A 70 -2.44 3.31 -8.78
CA GLY A 70 -2.78 4.64 -8.25
C GLY A 70 -2.58 4.78 -6.75
N LEU A 71 -2.86 3.72 -5.98
CA LEU A 71 -2.59 3.69 -4.54
C LEU A 71 -1.07 3.66 -4.26
N GLU A 72 -0.29 2.94 -5.07
CA GLU A 72 1.17 2.91 -4.95
C GLU A 72 1.79 4.30 -5.18
N GLU A 73 1.35 5.00 -6.22
CA GLU A 73 1.81 6.37 -6.51
C GLU A 73 1.46 7.35 -5.38
N GLU A 74 0.24 7.28 -4.84
CA GLU A 74 -0.19 8.15 -3.75
C GLU A 74 0.54 7.84 -2.44
N LEU A 75 0.77 6.56 -2.13
CA LEU A 75 1.57 6.13 -0.98
C LEU A 75 3.01 6.64 -1.09
N LEU A 76 3.66 6.42 -2.23
CA LEU A 76 5.04 6.85 -2.46
C LEU A 76 5.18 8.37 -2.38
N THR A 77 4.30 9.14 -3.03
CA THR A 77 4.30 10.60 -2.96
C THR A 77 4.24 11.12 -1.52
N ARG A 78 3.47 10.43 -0.67
CA ARG A 78 3.25 10.82 0.72
C ARG A 78 4.40 10.43 1.64
N ILE A 79 5.10 9.35 1.31
CA ILE A 79 6.35 8.92 1.95
C ILE A 79 7.49 9.87 1.58
N GLU A 80 7.72 10.12 0.28
CA GLU A 80 8.77 11.02 -0.21
C GLU A 80 8.56 12.47 0.25
N GLY A 81 7.30 12.90 0.37
CA GLY A 81 6.95 14.22 0.87
C GLY A 81 7.00 14.39 2.39
N TYR A 82 7.28 13.33 3.15
CA TYR A 82 7.29 13.39 4.61
C TYR A 82 8.57 14.05 5.12
N GLN A 83 8.43 15.22 5.76
CA GLN A 83 9.49 15.83 6.55
C GLN A 83 9.20 15.64 8.04
N PRO A 84 10.01 14.83 8.77
CA PRO A 84 9.89 14.73 10.21
C PRO A 84 10.26 16.09 10.84
N GLN A 85 9.32 16.69 11.58
CA GLN A 85 9.58 17.84 12.44
C GLN A 85 10.28 17.42 13.74
#